data_AF-A0A4Q9LJI9-F1
#
_entry.id   AF-A0A4Q9LJI9-F1
#
_cell.length_a   1.000
_cell.length_b   1.000
_cell.length_c   1.000
_cell.angle_alpha   90.00
_cell.angle_beta   90.00
_cell.angle_gamma   90.00
#
_symmetry.space_group_name_H-M   'P 1'
#
loop_
_entity.id
_entity.type
_entity.pdbx_description
1 polymer ?
#
loop_
_entity_poly.entity_id
_entity_poly.type
_entity_poly.pdbx_seq_one_letter_code
_entity_poly.pdbx_strand_id
1 'polypeptide(L)'
;MNEEIKRNTNRITIPLPDALRNMVKREMNDSDEYKRICCVIEETVAENDENDCYAALLEKIEPYLKDKTRNFVGKLFMFKKRICRDGERCKRGDNCIFLHENEAEGADYKNIEARREVFNNNNNNIRKREFETEPNKRIKNDTKFSNKEVILNNLPEDLWDDVIISDYCKEFGSVSEVRMLKPGKYLIKFFDPSSAYKFISSTEKTFGRENIKKFYNKFVRKGKEEILQDLFDEQKCLLQEMQSILGSEASFVRLRAICIKIRSLVNSEENSDRENKNINFKDNGINKKNSVYFNSFFNPTN
;
A
#
# COMPACT_ATOMS: atom_id res chain seq x y z
N MET A 1 -13.99 -1.03 36.01
CA MET A 1 -12.55 -0.93 35.71
C MET A 1 -12.25 -1.92 34.61
N ASN A 2 -12.23 -1.46 33.36
CA ASN A 2 -11.76 -2.27 32.24
C ASN A 2 -10.26 -2.02 32.12
N GLU A 3 -9.45 -2.98 32.54
CA GLU A 3 -8.03 -2.97 32.20
C GLU A 3 -7.91 -3.04 30.68
N GLU A 4 -7.45 -1.94 30.07
CA GLU A 4 -6.95 -1.95 28.71
C GLU A 4 -5.82 -2.98 28.62
N ILE A 5 -6.13 -4.16 28.10
CA ILE A 5 -5.12 -5.07 27.57
C ILE A 5 -4.52 -4.37 26.35
N LYS A 6 -3.56 -3.46 26.59
CA LYS A 6 -2.62 -3.01 25.57
C LYS A 6 -1.85 -4.25 25.14
N ARG A 7 -2.34 -4.90 24.08
CA ARG A 7 -1.66 -6.02 23.43
C ARG A 7 -0.37 -5.48 22.85
N ASN A 8 0.69 -5.50 23.66
CA ASN A 8 2.02 -5.14 23.23
C ASN A 8 2.57 -6.24 22.32
N THR A 9 2.32 -6.09 21.02
CA THR A 9 2.68 -7.04 19.97
C THR A 9 4.17 -7.07 19.63
N ASN A 10 4.98 -6.27 20.34
CA ASN A 10 6.36 -6.01 19.96
C ASN A 10 7.42 -6.76 20.78
N ARG A 11 7.08 -7.37 21.92
CA ARG A 11 8.08 -8.05 22.74
C ARG A 11 8.64 -9.32 22.08
N ILE A 12 9.97 -9.41 22.09
CA ILE A 12 10.72 -10.65 21.93
C ILE A 12 10.59 -11.40 23.26
N THR A 13 10.22 -12.68 23.23
CA THR A 13 10.06 -13.48 24.45
C THR A 13 11.41 -13.88 25.01
N ILE A 14 11.58 -13.76 26.33
CA ILE A 14 12.76 -14.20 27.08
C ILE A 14 12.38 -15.33 28.06
N PRO A 15 13.18 -16.39 28.21
CA PRO A 15 14.36 -16.71 27.39
C PRO A 15 14.00 -16.93 25.91
N LEU A 16 14.95 -16.72 25.00
CA LEU A 16 14.71 -16.84 23.57
C LEU A 16 14.30 -18.29 23.24
N PRO A 17 13.15 -18.49 22.56
CA PRO A 17 12.73 -19.81 22.13
C PRO A 17 13.75 -20.47 21.20
N ASP A 18 13.85 -21.80 21.21
CA ASP A 18 14.81 -22.55 20.39
C ASP A 18 14.70 -22.23 18.89
N ALA A 19 13.48 -22.03 18.39
CA ALA A 19 13.26 -21.64 17.01
C ALA A 19 13.93 -20.29 16.67
N LEU A 20 13.90 -19.34 17.61
CA LEU A 20 14.53 -18.04 17.45
C LEU A 20 16.05 -18.13 17.61
N ARG A 21 16.55 -18.92 18.58
CA ARG A 21 17.98 -19.22 18.73
C ARG A 21 18.56 -19.87 17.46
N ASN A 22 17.83 -20.80 16.85
CA ASN A 22 18.20 -21.43 15.58
C ASN A 22 18.21 -20.44 14.42
N MET A 23 17.29 -19.46 14.42
CA MET A 23 17.33 -18.37 13.45
C MET A 23 18.59 -17.52 13.59
N VAL A 24 18.96 -17.14 14.82
CA VAL A 24 20.22 -16.42 15.10
C VAL A 24 21.41 -17.24 14.64
N LYS A 25 21.48 -18.53 15.01
CA LYS A 25 22.56 -19.43 14.63
C LYS A 25 22.78 -19.50 13.11
N ARG A 26 21.69 -19.59 12.32
CA ARG A 26 21.75 -19.59 10.86
C ARG A 26 22.28 -18.28 10.28
N GLU A 27 21.83 -17.13 10.79
CA GLU A 27 22.31 -15.82 10.32
C GLU A 27 23.81 -15.60 10.63
N MET A 28 24.33 -16.29 11.66
CA MET A 28 25.75 -16.31 12.02
C MET A 28 26.55 -17.43 11.34
N ASN A 29 25.96 -18.16 10.38
CA ASN A 29 26.58 -19.31 9.71
C ASN A 29 27.16 -20.35 10.69
N ASP A 30 26.41 -20.69 11.74
CA ASP A 30 26.80 -21.65 12.79
C ASP A 30 28.07 -21.28 13.58
N SER A 31 28.56 -20.04 13.49
CA SER A 31 29.65 -19.52 14.33
C SER A 31 29.28 -19.57 15.82
N ASP A 32 30.19 -20.02 16.70
CA ASP A 32 30.01 -20.04 18.16
C ASP A 32 29.62 -18.68 18.76
N GLU A 33 29.86 -17.59 18.04
CA GLU A 33 29.43 -16.24 18.39
C GLU A 33 27.90 -16.09 18.51
N TYR A 34 27.11 -16.97 17.89
CA TYR A 34 25.64 -16.92 17.99
C TYR A 34 25.15 -17.01 19.44
N LYS A 35 25.85 -17.75 20.31
CA LYS A 35 25.51 -17.88 21.74
C LYS A 35 25.66 -16.54 22.46
N ARG A 36 26.74 -15.81 22.16
CA ARG A 36 26.98 -14.46 22.71
C ARG A 36 25.90 -13.49 22.25
N ILE A 37 25.52 -13.56 20.98
CA ILE A 37 24.46 -12.69 20.44
C ILE A 37 23.09 -13.03 21.04
N CYS A 38 22.80 -14.30 21.30
CA CYS A 38 21.59 -14.68 22.04
C CYS A 38 21.57 -14.06 23.44
N CYS A 39 22.69 -14.11 24.18
CA CYS A 39 22.80 -13.46 25.50
C CYS A 39 22.60 -11.94 25.40
N VAL A 40 23.26 -11.27 24.45
CA VAL A 40 23.10 -9.82 24.22
C VAL A 40 21.65 -9.46 23.92
N ILE A 41 20.94 -10.26 23.11
CA ILE A 41 19.52 -10.03 22.83
C ILE A 41 18.69 -10.18 24.11
N GLU A 42 18.90 -11.25 24.88
CA GLU A 42 18.16 -11.51 26.12
C GLU A 42 18.37 -10.39 27.16
N GLU A 43 19.62 -9.98 27.37
CA GLU A 43 19.99 -8.88 28.27
C GLU A 43 19.37 -7.55 27.80
N THR A 44 19.53 -7.21 26.53
CA THR A 44 19.01 -5.94 25.98
C THR A 44 17.48 -5.88 26.05
N VAL A 45 16.79 -6.99 25.78
CA VAL A 45 15.32 -7.07 25.88
C VAL A 45 14.85 -7.02 27.34
N ALA A 46 15.63 -7.56 28.28
CA ALA A 46 15.30 -7.52 29.71
C ALA A 46 15.50 -6.12 30.32
N GLU A 47 16.50 -5.36 29.86
CA GLU A 47 16.88 -4.05 30.41
C GLU A 47 16.09 -2.86 29.83
N ASN A 48 15.50 -3.00 28.63
CA ASN A 48 14.90 -1.87 27.91
C ASN A 48 13.39 -2.00 27.76
N ASP A 49 12.70 -0.86 27.81
CA ASP A 49 11.29 -0.75 27.45
C ASP A 49 11.07 -0.94 25.94
N GLU A 50 9.84 -1.28 25.56
CA GLU A 50 9.49 -1.68 24.18
C GLU A 50 9.80 -0.66 23.10
N ASN A 51 9.72 0.63 23.43
CA ASN A 51 9.95 1.71 22.46
C ASN A 51 11.44 1.88 22.13
N ASP A 52 12.33 1.55 23.07
CA ASP A 52 13.78 1.78 22.95
C ASP A 52 14.56 0.49 22.62
N CYS A 53 13.95 -0.67 22.87
CA CYS A 53 14.58 -1.98 22.65
C CYS A 53 15.12 -2.17 21.23
N TYR A 54 14.44 -1.66 20.19
CA TYR A 54 14.93 -1.77 18.80
C TYR A 54 16.24 -1.00 18.60
N ALA A 55 16.33 0.24 19.09
CA ALA A 55 17.53 1.06 18.95
C ALA A 55 18.69 0.48 19.79
N ALA A 56 18.41 0.05 21.02
CA ALA A 56 19.39 -0.60 21.89
C ALA A 56 19.96 -1.89 21.26
N LEU A 57 19.10 -2.72 20.64
CA LEU A 57 19.54 -3.92 19.94
C LEU A 57 20.41 -3.61 18.71
N LEU A 58 20.12 -2.53 17.97
CA LEU A 58 20.99 -2.10 16.87
C LEU A 58 22.39 -1.76 17.40
N GLU A 59 22.47 -0.92 18.42
CA GLU A 59 23.75 -0.49 18.99
C GLU A 59 24.57 -1.66 19.55
N LYS A 60 23.93 -2.55 20.32
CA LYS A 60 24.62 -3.67 20.98
C LYS A 60 25.03 -4.79 20.02
N ILE A 61 24.31 -4.99 18.93
CA ILE A 61 24.58 -6.07 17.95
C ILE A 61 25.50 -5.60 16.81
N GLU A 62 25.59 -4.29 16.55
CA GLU A 62 26.42 -3.72 15.49
C GLU A 62 27.89 -4.18 15.49
N PRO A 63 28.58 -4.32 16.65
CA PRO A 63 29.95 -4.84 16.68
C PRO A 63 30.13 -6.24 16.06
N TYR A 64 29.07 -7.05 16.07
CA TYR A 64 29.10 -8.43 15.57
C TYR A 64 28.70 -8.54 14.10
N LEU A 65 27.70 -7.77 13.67
CA LEU A 65 27.07 -7.91 12.34
C LEU A 65 27.38 -6.77 11.36
N LYS A 66 27.91 -5.65 11.83
CA LYS A 66 28.24 -4.45 11.05
C LYS A 66 27.04 -4.03 10.16
N ASP A 67 27.23 -3.98 8.84
CA ASP A 67 26.22 -3.55 7.88
C ASP A 67 24.94 -4.41 7.86
N LYS A 68 25.00 -5.64 8.38
CA LYS A 68 23.84 -6.57 8.40
C LYS A 68 22.91 -6.36 9.60
N THR A 69 23.34 -5.57 10.59
CA THR A 69 22.66 -5.42 11.89
C THR A 69 21.21 -4.98 11.74
N ARG A 70 20.94 -3.93 10.94
CA ARG A 70 19.58 -3.42 10.75
C ARG A 70 18.62 -4.46 10.17
N ASN A 71 19.09 -5.22 9.17
CA ASN A 71 18.28 -6.28 8.56
C ASN A 71 18.03 -7.42 9.56
N PHE A 72 19.06 -7.82 10.31
CA PHE A 72 18.96 -8.85 11.33
C PHE A 72 17.97 -8.48 12.45
N VAL A 73 18.10 -7.29 13.05
CA VAL A 73 17.18 -6.81 14.08
C VAL A 73 15.76 -6.68 13.51
N GLY A 74 15.61 -6.21 12.27
CA GLY A 74 14.31 -6.22 11.57
C GLY A 74 13.68 -7.60 11.46
N LYS A 75 14.46 -8.64 11.12
CA LYS A 75 14.00 -10.04 11.08
C LYS A 75 13.62 -10.55 12.48
N LEU A 76 14.41 -10.23 13.50
CA LEU A 76 14.16 -10.59 14.90
C LEU A 76 12.79 -10.10 15.37
N PHE A 77 12.44 -8.84 15.10
CA PHE A 77 11.14 -8.26 15.46
C PHE A 77 9.97 -8.80 14.62
N MET A 78 10.23 -9.43 13.48
CA MET A 78 9.21 -9.98 12.58
C MET A 78 9.03 -11.50 12.74
N PHE A 79 9.96 -12.17 13.45
CA PHE A 79 10.02 -13.62 13.57
C PHE A 79 8.70 -14.19 14.10
N LYS A 80 8.07 -15.03 13.29
CA LYS A 80 6.80 -15.72 13.52
C LYS A 80 5.62 -14.81 13.94
N LYS A 81 5.72 -13.49 13.72
CA LYS A 81 4.63 -12.55 14.04
C LYS A 81 3.56 -12.46 12.94
N ARG A 82 3.93 -12.79 11.70
CA ARG A 82 3.03 -12.75 10.54
C ARG A 82 2.93 -14.13 9.91
N ILE A 83 1.75 -14.45 9.37
CA ILE A 83 1.53 -15.69 8.61
C ILE A 83 2.33 -15.63 7.30
N CYS A 84 2.95 -16.75 6.95
CA CYS A 84 3.65 -16.88 5.69
C CYS A 84 2.67 -16.83 4.53
N ARG A 85 2.94 -15.99 3.54
CA ARG A 85 2.08 -15.82 2.37
C ARG A 85 1.98 -17.09 1.51
N ASP A 86 3.03 -17.88 1.50
CA ASP A 86 3.10 -19.12 0.71
C ASP A 86 2.50 -20.32 1.47
N GLY A 87 2.12 -20.12 2.73
CA GLY A 87 1.53 -21.17 3.59
C GLY A 87 2.40 -22.43 3.60
N GLU A 88 1.75 -23.58 3.41
CA GLU A 88 2.41 -24.89 3.31
C GLU A 88 3.34 -25.04 2.10
N ARG A 89 3.16 -24.21 1.05
CA ARG A 89 4.01 -24.25 -0.16
C ARG A 89 5.30 -23.47 0.01
N CYS A 90 5.60 -22.97 1.21
CA CYS A 90 6.79 -22.19 1.45
C CYS A 90 8.06 -23.04 1.30
N LYS A 91 8.87 -22.72 0.28
CA LYS A 91 10.15 -23.40 0.04
C LYS A 91 11.19 -23.21 1.14
N ARG A 92 10.97 -22.27 2.07
CA ARG A 92 11.88 -22.02 3.19
C ARG A 92 11.67 -22.99 4.35
N GLY A 93 10.50 -23.63 4.46
CA GLY A 93 10.18 -24.55 5.56
C GLY A 93 10.47 -23.94 6.94
N ASP A 94 11.19 -24.68 7.77
CA ASP A 94 11.61 -24.28 9.13
C ASP A 94 12.58 -23.09 9.17
N ASN A 95 13.09 -22.66 8.02
CA ASN A 95 13.90 -21.44 7.86
C ASN A 95 13.04 -20.20 7.63
N CYS A 96 11.71 -20.33 7.53
CA CYS A 96 10.84 -19.18 7.30
C CYS A 96 10.70 -18.34 8.57
N ILE A 97 11.01 -17.04 8.45
CA ILE A 97 10.77 -16.06 9.51
C ILE A 97 9.28 -15.77 9.76
N PHE A 98 8.39 -16.29 8.91
CA PHE A 98 6.94 -16.15 9.04
C PHE A 98 6.34 -17.46 9.56
N LEU A 99 5.19 -17.35 10.22
CA LEU A 99 4.48 -18.47 10.83
C LEU A 99 3.76 -19.31 9.76
N HIS A 100 3.94 -20.63 9.78
CA HIS A 100 3.18 -21.58 8.98
C HIS A 100 2.01 -22.16 9.79
N GLU A 101 0.97 -22.63 9.11
CA GLU A 101 -0.25 -23.13 9.77
C GLU A 101 0.05 -24.34 10.68
N ASN A 102 0.96 -25.22 10.26
CA ASN A 102 1.40 -26.38 11.02
C ASN A 102 2.19 -26.03 12.29
N GLU A 103 2.72 -24.80 12.38
CA GLU A 103 3.42 -24.30 13.57
C GLU A 103 2.46 -23.52 14.51
N ALA A 104 1.27 -23.17 14.02
CA ALA A 104 0.31 -22.33 14.73
C ALA A 104 -0.46 -23.11 15.82
N GLU A 105 -0.48 -24.44 15.77
CA GLU A 105 -1.22 -25.29 16.72
C GLU A 105 -0.69 -25.21 18.17
N GLY A 106 0.52 -24.67 18.38
CA GLY A 106 1.09 -24.44 19.72
C GLY A 106 1.24 -22.96 20.12
N ALA A 107 0.94 -22.01 19.22
CA ALA A 107 1.12 -20.59 19.47
C ALA A 107 -0.23 -19.94 19.76
N ASP A 108 -0.37 -19.33 20.94
CA ASP A 108 -1.54 -18.63 21.51
C ASP A 108 -2.58 -18.15 20.45
N TYR A 109 -3.45 -19.09 20.05
CA TYR A 109 -4.22 -19.05 18.79
C TYR A 109 -5.18 -17.86 18.73
N LYS A 110 -5.62 -17.39 19.91
CA LYS A 110 -6.55 -16.26 20.09
C LYS A 110 -6.02 -14.92 19.54
N ASN A 111 -4.70 -14.74 19.44
CA ASN A 111 -4.12 -13.53 18.84
C ASN A 111 -3.90 -13.66 17.32
N ILE A 112 -3.78 -14.89 16.80
CA ILE A 112 -3.57 -15.14 15.37
C ILE A 112 -4.87 -15.02 14.61
N GLU A 113 -6.00 -15.48 15.17
CA GLU A 113 -7.33 -15.30 14.57
C GLU A 113 -7.74 -13.83 14.48
N ALA A 114 -7.51 -13.04 15.54
CA ALA A 114 -7.70 -11.58 15.49
C ALA A 114 -6.79 -10.89 14.45
N ARG A 115 -5.56 -11.38 14.23
CA ARG A 115 -4.67 -10.89 13.16
C ARG A 115 -5.11 -11.36 11.77
N ARG A 116 -5.63 -12.58 11.63
CA ARG A 116 -6.29 -13.06 10.42
C ARG A 116 -7.49 -12.17 10.11
N GLU A 117 -8.30 -11.79 11.09
CA GLU A 117 -9.45 -10.89 10.91
C GLU A 117 -9.06 -9.45 10.56
N VAL A 118 -7.97 -8.87 11.06
CA VAL A 118 -7.53 -7.54 10.59
C VAL A 118 -7.01 -7.60 9.15
N PHE A 119 -6.39 -8.71 8.75
CA PHE A 119 -5.92 -8.92 7.37
C PHE A 119 -7.04 -9.35 6.41
N ASN A 120 -8.04 -10.07 6.91
CA ASN A 120 -9.20 -10.56 6.16
C ASN A 120 -10.36 -9.56 6.16
N ASN A 121 -10.56 -8.70 7.16
CA ASN A 121 -11.59 -7.65 7.13
C ASN A 121 -11.23 -6.53 6.14
N ASN A 122 -9.96 -6.38 5.80
CA ASN A 122 -9.55 -5.62 4.61
C ASN A 122 -9.82 -6.34 3.27
N ASN A 123 -10.21 -7.62 3.29
CA ASN A 123 -10.52 -8.46 2.12
C ASN A 123 -11.96 -9.03 2.09
N ASN A 124 -12.72 -8.96 3.18
CA ASN A 124 -13.95 -9.75 3.39
C ASN A 124 -15.24 -9.09 2.91
N ASN A 125 -15.20 -7.92 2.26
CA ASN A 125 -16.34 -7.48 1.45
C ASN A 125 -16.49 -8.28 0.14
N ILE A 126 -15.69 -9.33 -0.08
CA ILE A 126 -15.67 -10.09 -1.33
C ILE A 126 -15.84 -11.59 -1.03
N ARG A 127 -17.11 -12.02 -1.19
CA ARG A 127 -17.60 -13.34 -1.62
C ARG A 127 -17.93 -14.40 -0.56
N LYS A 128 -19.24 -14.58 -0.35
CA LYS A 128 -19.89 -15.90 -0.56
C LYS A 128 -20.20 -16.03 -2.04
N ARG A 129 -19.57 -16.98 -2.74
CA ARG A 129 -20.17 -17.74 -3.85
C ARG A 129 -19.29 -18.91 -4.24
N GLU A 130 -20.00 -19.98 -4.52
CA GLU A 130 -19.61 -21.38 -4.53
C GLU A 130 -18.64 -21.77 -5.65
N PHE A 131 -18.10 -22.97 -5.44
CA PHE A 131 -17.21 -23.77 -6.27
C PHE A 131 -17.49 -23.69 -7.77
N GLU A 132 -16.44 -23.40 -8.55
CA GLU A 132 -16.12 -24.18 -9.75
C GLU A 132 -14.63 -24.01 -10.12
N THR A 133 -14.07 -25.13 -10.53
CA THR A 133 -12.65 -25.44 -10.77
C THR A 133 -12.11 -24.79 -12.05
N GLU A 134 -11.04 -23.98 -11.94
CA GLU A 134 -9.96 -23.78 -12.94
C GLU A 134 -8.91 -22.77 -12.39
N PRO A 135 -7.62 -22.84 -12.81
CA PRO A 135 -6.51 -22.20 -12.10
C PRO A 135 -6.40 -20.71 -12.47
N ASN A 136 -7.18 -19.86 -11.79
CA ASN A 136 -7.13 -18.42 -11.98
C ASN A 136 -5.86 -17.79 -11.38
N LYS A 137 -4.97 -17.32 -12.26
CA LYS A 137 -3.99 -16.26 -11.96
C LYS A 137 -4.76 -15.10 -11.32
N ARG A 138 -4.41 -14.75 -10.08
CA ARG A 138 -4.96 -13.61 -9.33
C ARG A 138 -4.90 -12.31 -10.15
N ILE A 139 -5.97 -11.99 -10.87
CA ILE A 139 -6.24 -10.66 -11.39
C ILE A 139 -7.00 -9.91 -10.29
N LYS A 140 -6.36 -8.89 -9.71
CA LYS A 140 -7.03 -7.91 -8.85
C LYS A 140 -8.04 -7.13 -9.71
N ASN A 141 -9.30 -7.56 -9.69
CA ASN A 141 -10.49 -6.88 -10.21
C ASN A 141 -11.03 -6.05 -9.02
N ASP A 142 -11.27 -4.75 -9.09
CA ASP A 142 -12.38 -4.18 -9.86
C ASP A 142 -12.12 -2.76 -10.41
N THR A 143 -11.00 -2.10 -10.11
CA THR A 143 -10.65 -0.79 -10.70
C THR A 143 -9.93 -0.88 -12.05
N LYS A 144 -9.62 -2.10 -12.52
CA LYS A 144 -8.89 -2.30 -13.79
C LYS A 144 -9.74 -2.10 -15.04
N PHE A 145 -11.06 -2.24 -14.96
CA PHE A 145 -11.94 -2.24 -16.13
C PHE A 145 -12.38 -0.85 -16.59
N SER A 146 -12.06 0.24 -15.87
CA SER A 146 -12.35 1.60 -16.32
C SER A 146 -11.20 2.24 -17.09
N ASN A 147 -10.02 1.62 -17.12
CA ASN A 147 -8.85 2.24 -17.73
C ASN A 147 -8.92 2.17 -19.27
N LYS A 148 -8.99 3.35 -19.89
CA LYS A 148 -9.00 3.52 -21.35
C LYS A 148 -7.59 3.66 -21.94
N GLU A 149 -6.57 3.81 -21.10
CA GLU A 149 -5.21 4.13 -21.50
C GLU A 149 -4.28 2.92 -21.40
N VAL A 150 -3.58 2.66 -22.51
CA VAL A 150 -2.62 1.59 -22.65
C VAL A 150 -1.26 2.15 -23.07
N ILE A 151 -0.20 1.53 -22.59
CA ILE A 151 1.17 1.80 -23.00
C ILE A 151 1.66 0.65 -23.87
N LEU A 152 2.23 1.00 -25.03
CA LEU A 152 3.12 0.15 -25.78
C LEU A 152 4.57 0.53 -25.49
N ASN A 153 5.42 -0.46 -25.23
CA ASN A 153 6.82 -0.26 -24.90
C ASN A 153 7.71 -1.20 -25.70
N ASN A 154 8.93 -0.73 -26.01
CA ASN A 154 9.91 -1.38 -26.88
C ASN A 154 9.45 -1.48 -28.34
N LEU A 155 8.76 -0.46 -28.85
CA LEU A 155 8.48 -0.38 -30.29
C LEU A 155 9.80 -0.14 -31.06
N PRO A 156 10.04 -0.89 -32.14
CA PRO A 156 11.17 -0.69 -33.04
C PRO A 156 10.95 0.53 -33.94
N GLU A 157 12.03 1.13 -34.43
CA GLU A 157 12.00 2.43 -35.14
C GLU A 157 11.18 2.41 -36.43
N ASP A 158 11.12 1.26 -37.10
CA ASP A 158 10.30 1.06 -38.30
C ASP A 158 8.80 1.14 -38.04
N LEU A 159 8.38 1.10 -36.78
CA LEU A 159 6.98 1.20 -36.34
C LEU A 159 6.68 2.49 -35.57
N TRP A 160 7.57 3.50 -35.58
CA TRP A 160 7.39 4.77 -34.87
C TRP A 160 6.45 5.76 -35.58
N ASP A 161 5.41 5.24 -36.24
CA ASP A 161 4.39 6.03 -36.92
C ASP A 161 3.05 5.89 -36.19
N ASP A 162 2.49 7.02 -35.77
CA ASP A 162 1.19 7.09 -35.08
C ASP A 162 0.05 6.52 -35.93
N VAL A 163 0.13 6.63 -37.27
CA VAL A 163 -0.89 6.11 -38.20
C VAL A 163 -0.87 4.59 -38.20
N ILE A 164 0.30 3.98 -38.33
CA ILE A 164 0.48 2.52 -38.29
C ILE A 164 0.00 1.96 -36.94
N ILE A 165 0.36 2.62 -35.84
CA ILE A 165 -0.04 2.21 -34.49
C ILE A 165 -1.56 2.31 -34.32
N SER A 166 -2.16 3.41 -34.78
CA SER A 166 -3.59 3.64 -34.74
C SER A 166 -4.34 2.57 -35.53
N ASP A 167 -3.91 2.29 -36.77
CA ASP A 167 -4.55 1.31 -37.65
C ASP A 167 -4.51 -0.11 -37.08
N TYR A 168 -3.37 -0.52 -36.52
CA TYR A 168 -3.28 -1.80 -35.80
C TYR A 168 -4.20 -1.84 -34.57
N CYS A 169 -4.31 -0.75 -33.81
CA CYS A 169 -5.15 -0.72 -32.61
C CYS A 169 -6.65 -0.69 -32.92
N LYS A 170 -7.07 -0.26 -34.12
CA LYS A 170 -8.48 -0.25 -34.55
C LYS A 170 -9.10 -1.65 -34.60
N GLU A 171 -8.30 -2.71 -34.78
CA GLU A 171 -8.77 -4.10 -34.73
C GLU A 171 -9.40 -4.47 -33.37
N PHE A 172 -9.00 -3.77 -32.30
CA PHE A 172 -9.47 -4.02 -30.93
C PHE A 172 -10.60 -3.05 -30.52
N GLY A 173 -10.76 -1.93 -31.21
CA GLY A 173 -11.82 -0.95 -31.05
C GLY A 173 -11.39 0.49 -31.36
N SER A 174 -12.30 1.45 -31.20
CA SER A 174 -12.07 2.84 -31.56
C SER A 174 -10.98 3.51 -30.71
N VAL A 175 -9.96 4.04 -31.37
CA VAL A 175 -8.83 4.77 -30.77
C VAL A 175 -9.13 6.27 -30.73
N SER A 176 -8.97 6.89 -29.57
CA SER A 176 -9.18 8.32 -29.34
C SER A 176 -7.90 9.15 -29.47
N GLU A 177 -6.76 8.64 -29.01
CA GLU A 177 -5.47 9.35 -29.06
C GLU A 177 -4.33 8.33 -29.15
N VAL A 178 -3.34 8.61 -29.99
CA VAL A 178 -2.03 7.94 -30.00
C VAL A 178 -0.98 9.01 -29.80
N ARG A 179 -0.08 8.80 -28.84
CA ARG A 179 0.95 9.79 -28.50
C ARG A 179 2.26 9.11 -28.13
N MET A 180 3.34 9.48 -28.81
CA MET A 180 4.69 9.09 -28.41
C MET A 180 5.07 9.75 -27.07
N LEU A 181 5.47 8.94 -26.08
CA LEU A 181 5.98 9.45 -24.80
C LEU A 181 7.51 9.62 -24.84
N LYS A 182 8.19 8.67 -25.46
CA LYS A 182 9.63 8.66 -25.72
C LYS A 182 9.92 7.66 -26.85
N PRO A 183 11.11 7.68 -27.48
CA PRO A 183 11.48 6.69 -28.50
C PRO A 183 11.17 5.26 -28.06
N GLY A 184 10.40 4.53 -28.88
CA GLY A 184 9.95 3.17 -28.62
C GLY A 184 8.88 3.00 -27.53
N LYS A 185 8.25 4.09 -27.05
CA LYS A 185 7.17 4.03 -26.05
C LYS A 185 6.02 4.97 -26.39
N TYR A 186 4.82 4.40 -26.51
CA TYR A 186 3.60 5.08 -26.92
C TYR A 186 2.50 4.94 -25.88
N LEU A 187 1.68 5.98 -25.74
CA LEU A 187 0.41 5.98 -25.04
C LEU A 187 -0.71 5.89 -26.07
N ILE A 188 -1.64 4.97 -25.85
CA ILE A 188 -2.84 4.80 -26.66
C ILE A 188 -4.04 4.96 -25.74
N LYS A 189 -4.95 5.85 -26.10
CA LYS A 189 -6.22 6.06 -25.41
C LYS A 189 -7.34 5.54 -26.30
N PHE A 190 -8.10 4.58 -25.81
CA PHE A 190 -9.31 4.09 -26.48
C PHE A 190 -10.53 4.94 -26.07
N PHE A 191 -11.56 4.98 -26.92
CA PHE A 191 -12.84 5.58 -26.53
C PHE A 191 -13.52 4.78 -25.41
N ASP A 192 -13.44 3.45 -25.49
CA ASP A 192 -14.10 2.52 -24.58
C ASP A 192 -13.09 1.69 -23.77
N PRO A 193 -13.33 1.49 -22.46
CA PRO A 193 -12.47 0.65 -21.63
C PRO A 193 -12.43 -0.82 -22.10
N SER A 194 -13.52 -1.31 -22.69
CA SER A 194 -13.63 -2.66 -23.25
C SER A 194 -12.63 -2.89 -24.39
N SER A 195 -12.37 -1.87 -25.21
CA SER A 195 -11.40 -1.94 -26.31
C SER A 195 -9.97 -2.03 -25.79
N ALA A 196 -9.64 -1.22 -24.78
CA ALA A 196 -8.36 -1.31 -24.07
C ALA A 196 -8.16 -2.69 -23.43
N TYR A 197 -9.21 -3.27 -22.86
CA TYR A 197 -9.17 -4.63 -22.31
C TYR A 197 -8.93 -5.71 -23.35
N LYS A 198 -9.63 -5.66 -24.50
CA LYS A 198 -9.39 -6.58 -25.61
C LYS A 198 -7.94 -6.49 -26.11
N PHE A 199 -7.43 -5.28 -26.26
CA PHE A 199 -6.06 -5.04 -26.71
C PHE A 199 -5.03 -5.64 -25.75
N ILE A 200 -5.15 -5.39 -24.44
CA ILE A 200 -4.25 -5.93 -23.41
C ILE A 200 -4.35 -7.44 -23.28
N SER A 201 -5.56 -7.99 -23.34
CA SER A 201 -5.84 -9.41 -23.08
C SER A 201 -5.56 -10.30 -24.29
N SER A 202 -5.44 -9.73 -25.49
CA SER A 202 -5.05 -10.47 -26.69
C SER A 202 -3.70 -11.15 -26.49
N THR A 203 -3.68 -12.46 -26.74
CA THR A 203 -2.48 -13.31 -26.69
C THR A 203 -1.60 -13.17 -27.93
N GLU A 204 -2.10 -12.51 -28.97
CA GLU A 204 -1.38 -12.31 -30.22
C GLU A 204 -0.18 -11.38 -30.02
N LYS A 205 0.87 -11.67 -30.79
CA LYS A 205 2.11 -10.89 -30.78
C LYS A 205 1.82 -9.51 -31.37
N THR A 206 2.17 -8.46 -30.63
CA THR A 206 1.97 -7.07 -31.09
C THR A 206 2.84 -6.83 -32.33
N PHE A 207 2.23 -6.50 -33.48
CA PHE A 207 2.92 -6.41 -34.77
C PHE A 207 3.73 -7.65 -35.15
N GLY A 208 3.30 -8.85 -34.71
CA GLY A 208 4.03 -10.10 -34.94
C GLY A 208 5.32 -10.24 -34.13
N ARG A 209 5.67 -9.29 -33.25
CA ARG A 209 6.90 -9.30 -32.45
C ARG A 209 6.63 -9.62 -30.97
N GLU A 210 7.51 -10.42 -30.36
CA GLU A 210 7.38 -10.84 -28.95
C GLU A 210 7.96 -9.85 -27.94
N ASN A 211 8.88 -8.99 -28.38
CA ASN A 211 9.60 -8.05 -27.51
C ASN A 211 8.79 -6.80 -27.16
N ILE A 212 7.69 -6.54 -27.89
CA ILE A 212 6.79 -5.41 -27.66
C ILE A 212 5.87 -5.72 -26.48
N LYS A 213 5.96 -4.92 -25.43
CA LYS A 213 5.14 -5.08 -24.22
C LYS A 213 3.95 -4.13 -24.26
N LYS A 214 2.76 -4.65 -23.98
CA LYS A 214 1.52 -3.87 -23.79
C LYS A 214 1.04 -3.98 -22.35
N PHE A 215 0.72 -2.86 -21.72
CA PHE A 215 0.20 -2.82 -20.35
C PHE A 215 -0.61 -1.55 -20.10
N TYR A 216 -1.59 -1.63 -19.21
CA TYR A 216 -2.38 -0.45 -18.81
C TYR A 216 -1.49 0.67 -18.26
N ASN A 217 -1.83 1.92 -18.58
CA ASN A 217 -1.19 3.06 -17.95
C ASN A 217 -1.54 3.07 -16.45
N LYS A 218 -0.55 2.87 -15.58
CA LYS A 218 -0.73 2.91 -14.13
C LYS A 218 -1.03 4.31 -13.61
N PHE A 219 -0.65 5.32 -14.37
CA PHE A 219 -0.83 6.72 -14.03
C PHE A 219 -1.91 7.32 -14.93
N VAL A 220 -3.11 6.73 -14.91
CA VAL A 220 -4.28 7.49 -15.39
C VAL A 220 -4.36 8.70 -14.48
N ARG A 221 -3.94 9.85 -15.00
CA ARG A 221 -4.12 11.10 -14.28
C ARG A 221 -5.62 11.33 -14.30
N LYS A 222 -6.28 11.01 -13.19
CA LYS A 222 -7.66 11.44 -12.98
C LYS A 222 -7.69 12.94 -13.20
N GLY A 223 -8.67 13.42 -13.95
CA GLY A 223 -8.87 14.85 -14.12
C GLY A 223 -9.07 15.51 -12.75
N LYS A 224 -8.79 16.81 -12.61
CA LYS A 224 -9.07 17.54 -11.37
C LYS A 224 -10.52 17.32 -10.92
N GLU A 225 -11.46 17.36 -11.87
CA GLU A 225 -12.88 17.10 -11.64
C GLU A 225 -13.16 15.69 -11.11
N GLU A 226 -12.56 14.66 -11.71
CA GLU A 226 -12.71 13.27 -11.25
C GLU A 226 -12.14 13.07 -9.85
N ILE A 227 -10.97 13.67 -9.56
CA ILE A 227 -10.36 13.62 -8.22
C ILE A 227 -11.27 14.33 -7.20
N LEU A 228 -11.83 15.48 -7.57
CA LEU A 228 -12.76 16.20 -6.71
C LEU A 228 -14.03 15.37 -6.45
N GLN A 229 -14.58 14.74 -7.49
CA GLN A 229 -15.75 13.89 -7.35
C GLN A 229 -15.48 12.73 -6.37
N ASP A 230 -14.36 12.02 -6.52
CA ASP A 230 -13.97 10.97 -5.57
C ASP A 230 -13.87 11.48 -4.12
N LEU A 231 -13.28 12.67 -3.93
CA LEU A 231 -13.12 13.26 -2.61
C LEU A 231 -14.46 13.68 -1.99
N PHE A 232 -15.40 14.18 -2.79
CA PHE A 232 -16.75 14.51 -2.35
C PHE A 232 -17.55 13.25 -1.99
N ASP A 233 -17.42 12.18 -2.78
CA ASP A 233 -18.07 10.90 -2.49
C ASP A 233 -17.50 10.28 -1.21
N GLU A 234 -16.18 10.30 -1.02
CA GLU A 234 -15.53 9.86 0.23
C GLU A 234 -15.99 10.71 1.43
N GLN A 235 -16.03 12.04 1.28
CA GLN A 235 -16.54 12.95 2.31
C GLN A 235 -17.97 12.61 2.71
N LYS A 236 -18.85 12.37 1.72
CA LYS A 236 -20.26 12.01 1.95
C LYS A 236 -20.37 10.70 2.72
N CYS A 237 -19.60 9.67 2.36
CA CYS A 237 -19.57 8.40 3.07
C CYS A 237 -19.15 8.57 4.54
N LEU A 238 -18.09 9.35 4.80
CA LEU A 238 -17.63 9.60 6.18
C LEU A 238 -18.68 10.35 7.01
N LEU A 239 -19.36 11.34 6.42
CA LEU A 239 -20.43 12.06 7.10
C LEU A 239 -21.61 11.13 7.46
N GLN A 240 -21.96 10.20 6.57
CA GLN A 240 -23.00 9.19 6.84
C GLN A 240 -22.58 8.19 7.92
N GLU A 241 -21.32 7.75 7.91
CA GLU A 241 -20.76 6.89 8.95
C GLU A 241 -20.82 7.57 10.33
N MET A 242 -20.45 8.85 10.39
CA MET A 242 -20.46 9.64 11.63
C MET A 242 -21.86 9.99 12.14
N GLN A 243 -22.87 9.93 11.27
CA GLN A 243 -24.28 10.04 11.66
C GLN A 243 -24.85 8.73 12.22
N SER A 244 -24.37 7.59 11.73
CA SER A 244 -24.88 6.25 12.09
C SER A 244 -24.14 5.64 13.28
N ILE A 245 -22.86 5.96 13.45
CA ILE A 245 -21.99 5.57 14.56
C ILE A 245 -21.51 6.87 15.21
N LEU A 246 -21.45 6.95 16.55
CA LEU A 246 -20.72 8.01 17.24
C LEU A 246 -19.30 8.06 16.66
N GLY A 247 -19.05 9.01 15.76
CA GLY A 247 -17.94 8.97 14.82
C GLY A 247 -16.60 8.78 15.51
N SER A 248 -15.75 7.91 14.96
CA SER A 248 -14.41 7.70 15.51
C SER A 248 -13.53 8.93 15.30
N GLU A 249 -12.59 9.19 16.21
CA GLU A 249 -11.58 10.25 16.05
C GLU A 249 -10.83 10.13 14.71
N ALA A 250 -10.58 8.89 14.25
CA ALA A 250 -9.96 8.61 12.97
C ALA A 250 -10.81 9.13 11.78
N SER A 251 -12.14 8.98 11.84
CA SER A 251 -13.07 9.47 10.82
C SER A 251 -13.04 11.00 10.75
N PHE A 252 -12.96 11.70 11.90
CA PHE A 252 -12.79 13.16 11.94
C PHE A 252 -11.45 13.63 11.35
N VAL A 253 -10.35 12.97 11.70
CA VAL A 253 -9.02 13.29 11.16
C VAL A 253 -9.00 13.10 9.64
N ARG A 254 -9.61 12.01 9.15
CA ARG A 254 -9.72 11.73 7.71
C ARG A 254 -10.57 12.76 7.00
N LEU A 255 -11.74 13.09 7.55
CA LEU A 255 -12.64 14.11 7.00
C LEU A 255 -11.93 15.47 6.87
N ARG A 256 -11.20 15.89 7.91
CA ARG A 256 -10.40 17.12 7.87
C ARG A 256 -9.37 17.10 6.75
N ALA A 257 -8.67 15.97 6.56
CA ALA A 257 -7.69 15.82 5.49
C ALA A 257 -8.34 15.91 4.09
N ILE A 258 -9.53 15.34 3.91
CA ILE A 258 -10.29 15.44 2.65
C ILE A 258 -10.69 16.89 2.38
N CYS A 259 -11.22 17.61 3.37
CA CYS A 259 -11.58 19.02 3.23
C CYS A 259 -10.38 19.89 2.81
N ILE A 260 -9.20 19.64 3.39
CA ILE A 260 -7.96 20.35 3.01
C ILE A 260 -7.59 20.05 1.56
N LYS A 261 -7.69 18.79 1.12
CA LYS A 261 -7.40 18.40 -0.26
C LYS A 261 -8.36 19.03 -1.25
N ILE A 262 -9.67 18.96 -1.01
CA ILE A 262 -10.69 19.62 -1.83
C ILE A 262 -10.37 21.11 -1.96
N ARG A 263 -10.12 21.79 -0.83
CA ARG A 263 -9.76 23.21 -0.83
C ARG A 263 -8.51 23.50 -1.65
N SER A 264 -7.46 22.68 -1.54
CA SER A 264 -6.24 22.86 -2.32
C SER A 264 -6.47 22.71 -3.82
N LEU A 265 -7.29 21.73 -4.24
CA LEU A 265 -7.60 21.49 -5.65
C LEU A 265 -8.50 22.57 -6.23
N VAL A 266 -9.49 23.05 -5.48
CA VAL A 266 -10.38 24.14 -5.92
C VAL A 266 -9.57 25.44 -6.06
N ASN A 267 -8.72 25.76 -5.07
CA ASN A 267 -8.00 27.04 -5.02
C ASN A 267 -6.69 27.05 -5.83
N SER A 268 -6.24 25.92 -6.38
CA SER A 268 -4.98 25.88 -7.15
C SER A 268 -5.05 26.66 -8.47
N GLU A 269 -6.24 26.97 -8.97
CA GLU A 269 -6.42 27.82 -10.16
C GLU A 269 -6.21 29.31 -9.87
N GLU A 270 -6.36 29.76 -8.62
CA GLU A 270 -6.20 31.17 -8.26
C GLU A 270 -4.74 31.57 -7.99
N ASN A 271 -3.80 30.61 -7.94
CA ASN A 271 -2.42 30.85 -7.51
C ASN A 271 -1.33 30.45 -8.51
N SER A 272 -1.66 29.91 -9.69
CA SER A 272 -0.64 29.63 -10.72
C SER A 272 0.07 30.89 -11.25
N ASP A 273 -0.50 32.08 -11.00
CA ASP A 273 0.13 33.38 -11.30
C ASP A 273 0.98 33.93 -10.14
N ARG A 274 1.05 33.25 -8.99
CA ARG A 274 1.71 33.76 -7.76
C ARG A 274 2.80 32.88 -7.17
N GLU A 275 3.04 31.68 -7.69
CA GLU A 275 4.08 30.76 -7.17
C GLU A 275 5.51 31.12 -7.64
N ASN A 276 5.94 32.36 -7.37
CA ASN A 276 7.36 32.73 -7.39
C ASN A 276 7.80 33.47 -6.11
N LYS A 277 7.04 33.34 -5.01
CA LYS A 277 7.48 33.86 -3.70
C LYS A 277 7.35 32.80 -2.61
N ASN A 278 8.53 32.36 -2.17
CA ASN A 278 8.81 31.59 -0.97
C ASN A 278 7.81 31.83 0.17
N ILE A 279 7.14 30.77 0.62
CA ILE A 279 6.37 30.78 1.86
C ILE A 279 7.23 30.17 2.97
N ASN A 280 7.87 31.05 3.74
CA ASN A 280 8.23 30.75 5.13
C ASN A 280 6.94 30.83 5.95
N PHE A 281 6.53 29.71 6.55
CA PHE A 281 5.43 29.66 7.50
C PHE A 281 5.84 30.38 8.81
N LYS A 282 5.30 31.58 9.02
CA LYS A 282 5.05 32.11 10.36
C LYS A 282 3.59 32.53 10.43
N ASP A 283 2.97 32.15 11.54
CA ASP A 283 1.60 32.44 11.96
C ASP A 283 1.08 33.78 11.43
N ASN A 284 0.01 33.72 10.64
CA ASN A 284 -0.85 34.88 10.43
C ASN A 284 -2.30 34.47 10.67
N GLY A 285 -2.92 35.22 11.58
CA GLY A 285 -4.23 34.97 12.14
C GLY A 285 -5.31 34.82 11.08
N ILE A 286 -6.20 33.87 11.33
CA ILE A 286 -7.43 33.65 10.59
C ILE A 286 -8.25 34.95 10.63
N ASN A 287 -8.38 35.62 9.48
CA ASN A 287 -9.23 36.79 9.32
C ASN A 287 -10.70 36.34 9.33
N LYS A 288 -11.29 36.31 10.54
CA LYS A 288 -12.63 35.76 10.83
C LYS A 288 -13.79 36.47 10.13
N LYS A 289 -13.57 37.62 9.48
CA LYS A 289 -14.65 38.45 8.92
C LYS A 289 -15.21 37.96 7.57
N ASN A 290 -14.51 37.10 6.84
CA ASN A 290 -14.95 36.65 5.50
C ASN A 290 -15.32 35.15 5.43
N SER A 291 -15.41 34.47 6.57
CA SER A 291 -15.87 33.08 6.59
C SER A 291 -17.39 33.05 6.54
N VAL A 292 -17.95 32.71 5.39
CA VAL A 292 -19.40 32.48 5.19
C VAL A 292 -19.96 31.48 6.21
N TYR A 293 -19.14 30.51 6.64
CA TYR A 293 -19.52 29.50 7.64
C TYR A 293 -19.63 30.02 9.07
N PHE A 294 -18.98 31.13 9.44
CA PHE A 294 -18.99 31.62 10.82
C PHE A 294 -20.24 32.47 11.13
N ASN A 295 -20.83 33.10 10.11
CA ASN A 295 -22.02 33.94 10.27
C ASN A 295 -23.34 33.14 10.36
N SER A 296 -23.32 31.83 10.04
CA SER A 296 -24.52 30.99 10.07
C SER A 296 -24.91 30.49 11.45
N PHE A 297 -24.03 30.59 12.45
CA PHE A 297 -24.22 29.97 13.78
C PHE A 297 -24.29 30.98 14.95
N PHE A 298 -24.14 32.28 14.71
CA PHE A 298 -24.03 33.30 15.77
C PHE A 298 -24.90 34.54 15.55
N ASN A 299 -26.10 34.39 15.00
CA ASN A 299 -27.14 35.43 15.10
C ASN A 299 -28.28 34.95 16.00
N PRO A 300 -28.26 35.26 17.32
CA PRO A 300 -29.49 35.28 18.10
C PRO A 300 -30.30 36.50 17.67
N THR A 301 -31.43 36.26 17.01
CA THR A 301 -32.44 37.29 16.74
C THR A 301 -33.00 37.80 18.07
N ASN A 302 -32.91 39.11 18.28
CA ASN A 302 -33.84 39.85 19.15
C ASN A 302 -35.20 39.97 18.47
#